data_AF-D7FY80-F1
#
_entry.id   AF-D7FY80-F1
#
_cell.length_a   1.000
_cell.length_b   1.000
_cell.length_c   1.000
_cell.angle_alpha   90.00
_cell.angle_beta   90.00
_cell.angle_gamma   90.00
#
_symmetry.space_group_name_H-M   'P 1'
#
loop_
_entity.id
_entity.type
_entity.pdbx_description
1 polymer ?
#
loop_
_entity_poly.entity_id
_entity_poly.type
_entity_poly.pdbx_seq_one_letter_code
_entity_poly.pdbx_strand_id
1 'polypeptide(L)'
;MGRMAVANAKTAPSKPRCRKVGARCRFEGCTGRPWFAQPGSRVPRACKAHKEEGEVNVYAPACEADACTTRPHYGADGGRARFCCKHKLDGMVDVLNKRCAKKGCRRQPSWARERGGRALFCKEHKEDGMVDTKHKTCLHPGCTRFPSKSGAVATTKSQPSEDNTETTAGGAAATAAAHPGPARYCAAHAPAGATNVTASRCRHPGGCSVQPYFGREGGGQQPKFCALHRKPGMTDVRNPRCTAVGCTAQPRCGREGDPRPSFCLRHAEPDMVNFRSAGYRDRGKATTPKRRKLAISSSAPSR
;
A
#
# COMPACT_ATOMS: atom_id res chain seq x y z
N MET A 1 55.65 -46.10 22.31
CA MET A 1 54.57 -46.77 21.56
C MET A 1 53.28 -46.05 21.93
N GLY A 2 52.58 -45.25 21.13
CA GLY A 2 52.09 -45.41 19.76
C GLY A 2 50.65 -44.90 19.78
N ARG A 3 50.44 -43.58 19.60
CA ARG A 3 49.10 -42.96 19.57
C ARG A 3 48.39 -43.38 18.28
N MET A 4 47.39 -44.24 18.40
CA MET A 4 46.54 -44.65 17.27
C MET A 4 45.66 -43.48 16.83
N ALA A 5 45.89 -42.99 15.62
CA ALA A 5 45.09 -41.97 14.97
C ALA A 5 43.76 -42.57 14.50
N VAL A 6 42.64 -42.02 14.96
CA VAL A 6 41.30 -42.33 14.44
C VAL A 6 41.16 -41.66 13.08
N ALA A 7 41.11 -42.47 12.02
CA ALA A 7 40.96 -42.02 10.65
C ALA A 7 39.59 -41.34 10.46
N ASN A 8 39.62 -40.08 10.04
CA ASN A 8 38.45 -39.27 9.74
C ASN A 8 37.80 -39.80 8.45
N ALA A 9 36.57 -40.29 8.58
CA ALA A 9 35.81 -40.87 7.47
C ALA A 9 35.53 -39.78 6.41
N LYS A 10 36.08 -40.01 5.21
CA LYS A 10 35.93 -39.16 4.03
C LYS A 10 34.44 -38.95 3.72
N THR A 11 33.98 -37.70 3.83
CA THR A 11 32.65 -37.26 3.41
C THR A 11 32.48 -37.54 1.93
N ALA A 12 31.57 -38.46 1.58
CA ALA A 12 31.26 -38.77 0.19
C ALA A 12 30.73 -37.52 -0.55
N PRO A 13 31.12 -37.28 -1.82
CA PRO A 13 30.60 -36.15 -2.59
C PRO A 13 29.09 -36.30 -2.79
N SER A 14 28.34 -35.26 -2.40
CA SER A 14 26.88 -35.21 -2.59
C SER A 14 26.55 -35.34 -4.07
N LYS A 15 25.71 -36.32 -4.43
CA LYS A 15 25.19 -36.51 -5.80
C LYS A 15 24.72 -35.18 -6.40
N PRO A 16 25.06 -34.85 -7.66
CA PRO A 16 24.58 -33.62 -8.29
C PRO A 16 23.06 -33.62 -8.31
N ARG A 17 22.46 -32.58 -7.74
CA ARG A 17 21.01 -32.37 -7.79
C ARG A 17 20.61 -32.19 -9.26
N CYS A 18 19.88 -33.16 -9.83
CA CYS A 18 19.19 -32.97 -11.11
C CYS A 18 18.32 -31.71 -10.98
N ARG A 19 18.71 -30.63 -11.67
CA ARG A 19 18.00 -29.35 -11.69
C ARG A 19 16.73 -29.59 -12.52
N LYS A 20 15.66 -30.08 -11.88
CA LYS A 20 14.34 -30.23 -12.49
C LYS A 20 14.01 -28.90 -13.16
N VAL A 21 14.06 -28.85 -14.50
CA VAL A 21 13.70 -27.67 -15.27
C VAL A 21 12.25 -27.37 -14.91
N GLY A 22 12.01 -26.23 -14.27
CA GLY A 22 10.67 -25.83 -13.88
C GLY A 22 9.77 -25.77 -15.11
N ALA A 23 8.54 -26.27 -14.98
CA ALA A 23 7.53 -26.15 -16.04
C ALA A 23 7.45 -24.68 -16.51
N ARG A 24 7.40 -24.48 -17.83
CA ARG A 24 7.24 -23.17 -18.46
C ARG A 24 5.82 -23.02 -18.97
N CYS A 25 5.41 -21.77 -19.17
CA CYS A 25 4.13 -21.46 -19.79
C CYS A 25 4.07 -22.06 -21.22
N ARG A 26 2.87 -22.43 -21.66
CA ARG A 26 2.58 -22.98 -22.99
C ARG A 26 2.92 -22.02 -24.13
N PHE A 27 2.89 -20.71 -23.87
CA PHE A 27 3.16 -19.70 -24.88
C PHE A 27 4.65 -19.66 -25.22
N GLU A 28 4.96 -19.72 -26.51
CA GLU A 28 6.34 -19.74 -27.01
C GLU A 28 7.10 -18.48 -26.56
N GLY A 29 8.36 -18.66 -26.18
CA GLY A 29 9.20 -17.58 -25.62
C GLY A 29 8.84 -17.15 -24.19
N CYS A 30 7.76 -17.66 -23.58
CA CYS A 30 7.40 -17.30 -22.22
C CYS A 30 8.23 -18.03 -21.17
N THR A 31 9.03 -17.29 -20.40
CA THR A 31 9.80 -17.80 -19.26
C THR A 31 8.98 -17.81 -17.95
N GLY A 32 7.72 -17.39 -18.01
CA GLY A 32 6.82 -17.35 -16.86
C GLY A 32 6.52 -18.74 -16.34
N ARG A 33 6.56 -18.89 -15.01
CA ARG A 33 6.10 -20.12 -14.34
C ARG A 33 4.58 -20.26 -14.52
N PRO A 34 4.08 -21.41 -14.99
CA PRO A 34 2.65 -21.64 -15.16
C PRO A 34 2.01 -21.96 -13.82
N TRP A 35 0.88 -21.30 -13.54
CA TRP A 35 0.10 -21.45 -12.30
C TRP A 35 -1.37 -21.81 -12.61
N PHE A 36 -1.83 -21.50 -13.82
CA PHE A 36 -3.21 -21.63 -14.24
C PHE A 36 -3.40 -22.81 -15.20
N ALA A 37 -4.55 -23.46 -15.09
CA ALA A 37 -4.99 -24.51 -16.00
C ALA A 37 -6.51 -24.49 -16.15
N GLN A 38 -6.99 -25.25 -17.11
CA GLN A 38 -8.41 -25.60 -17.22
C GLN A 38 -8.93 -26.26 -15.93
N PRO A 39 -10.20 -26.00 -15.53
CA PRO A 39 -10.82 -26.66 -14.39
C PRO A 39 -10.66 -28.19 -14.44
N GLY A 40 -10.20 -28.79 -13.36
CA GLY A 40 -9.94 -30.25 -13.27
C GLY A 40 -8.54 -30.69 -13.70
N SER A 41 -7.76 -29.85 -14.41
CA SER A 41 -6.36 -30.17 -14.74
C SER A 41 -5.43 -29.99 -13.54
N ARG A 42 -4.57 -30.98 -13.29
CA ARG A 42 -3.51 -30.92 -12.27
C ARG A 42 -2.19 -30.34 -12.79
N VAL A 43 -2.11 -30.04 -14.09
CA VAL A 43 -0.90 -29.52 -14.73
C VAL A 43 -1.14 -28.07 -15.18
N PRO A 44 -0.50 -27.09 -14.54
CA PRO A 44 -0.61 -25.70 -14.96
C PRO A 44 0.12 -25.48 -16.29
N ARG A 45 -0.53 -24.79 -17.22
CA ARG A 45 -0.02 -24.49 -18.56
C ARG A 45 0.10 -22.98 -18.84
N ALA A 46 -0.67 -22.15 -18.12
CA ALA A 46 -0.68 -20.70 -18.30
C ALA A 46 -0.01 -19.97 -17.12
N CYS A 47 0.77 -18.93 -17.43
CA CYS A 47 1.30 -18.02 -16.42
C CYS A 47 0.29 -16.90 -16.11
N LYS A 48 0.57 -16.04 -15.14
CA LYS A 48 -0.34 -14.95 -14.75
C LYS A 48 -0.67 -13.97 -15.90
N ALA A 49 0.28 -13.77 -16.82
CA ALA A 49 0.09 -12.89 -17.98
C ALA A 49 -0.72 -13.55 -19.11
N HIS A 50 -0.65 -14.87 -19.21
CA HIS A 50 -1.29 -15.66 -20.27
C HIS A 50 -2.45 -16.50 -19.74
N LYS A 51 -3.12 -16.01 -18.69
CA LYS A 51 -4.29 -16.67 -18.12
C LYS A 51 -5.50 -16.38 -19.01
N GLU A 52 -6.17 -17.43 -19.49
CA GLU A 52 -7.41 -17.31 -20.24
C GLU A 52 -8.64 -17.23 -19.30
N GLU A 53 -9.76 -16.72 -19.82
CA GLU A 53 -11.01 -16.67 -19.09
C GLU A 53 -11.49 -18.10 -18.78
N GLY A 54 -11.86 -18.36 -17.52
CA GLY A 54 -12.23 -19.70 -17.06
C GLY A 54 -11.08 -20.54 -16.49
N GLU A 55 -9.80 -20.17 -16.69
CA GLU A 55 -8.70 -20.92 -16.09
C GLU A 55 -8.57 -20.68 -14.57
N VAL A 56 -8.30 -21.76 -13.85
CA VAL A 56 -8.16 -21.77 -12.39
C VAL A 56 -6.72 -21.97 -11.97
N ASN A 57 -6.34 -21.39 -10.84
CA ASN A 57 -5.01 -21.60 -10.28
C ASN A 57 -4.94 -23.00 -9.67
N VAL A 58 -4.08 -23.87 -10.21
CA VAL A 58 -3.96 -25.26 -9.75
C VAL A 58 -3.36 -25.36 -8.34
N TYR A 59 -2.56 -24.37 -7.94
CA TYR A 59 -1.89 -24.34 -6.64
C TYR A 59 -2.70 -23.66 -5.54
N ALA A 60 -3.72 -22.89 -5.90
CA ALA A 60 -4.62 -22.27 -4.94
C ALA A 60 -5.98 -22.98 -5.03
N PRO A 61 -6.38 -23.75 -4.00
CA PRO A 61 -7.69 -24.42 -4.04
C PRO A 61 -8.78 -23.37 -4.28
N ALA A 62 -9.79 -23.73 -5.07
CA ALA A 62 -10.96 -22.90 -5.27
C ALA A 62 -11.90 -23.02 -4.06
N CYS A 63 -12.87 -22.11 -3.97
CA CYS A 63 -13.94 -22.21 -3.00
C CYS A 63 -14.81 -23.44 -3.32
N GLU A 64 -15.24 -24.19 -2.30
CA GLU A 64 -16.05 -25.40 -2.41
C GLU A 64 -17.52 -25.12 -2.78
N ALA A 65 -17.86 -23.86 -3.07
CA ALA A 65 -19.20 -23.48 -3.53
C ALA A 65 -19.29 -23.59 -5.05
N ASP A 66 -20.45 -24.02 -5.55
CA ASP A 66 -20.71 -24.18 -6.97
C ASP A 66 -20.31 -22.93 -7.79
N ALA A 67 -19.58 -23.18 -8.87
CA ALA A 67 -19.06 -22.17 -9.79
C ALA A 67 -18.21 -21.05 -9.15
N CYS A 68 -17.62 -21.24 -7.95
CA CYS A 68 -16.80 -20.22 -7.31
C CYS A 68 -15.29 -20.41 -7.52
N THR A 69 -14.69 -19.58 -8.38
CA THR A 69 -13.22 -19.56 -8.64
C THR A 69 -12.41 -18.73 -7.64
N THR A 70 -13.07 -18.17 -6.61
CA THR A 70 -12.39 -17.33 -5.62
C THR A 70 -11.61 -18.19 -4.64
N ARG A 71 -10.39 -17.76 -4.28
CA ARG A 71 -9.58 -18.43 -3.26
C ARG A 71 -10.32 -18.45 -1.91
N PRO A 72 -10.46 -19.61 -1.26
CA PRO A 72 -11.09 -19.72 0.05
C PRO A 72 -10.16 -19.18 1.14
N HIS A 73 -10.77 -18.55 2.14
CA HIS A 73 -10.11 -18.06 3.35
C HIS A 73 -10.73 -18.63 4.62
N TYR A 74 -11.99 -19.06 4.54
CA TYR A 74 -12.81 -19.48 5.66
C TYR A 74 -12.94 -20.99 5.71
N GLY A 75 -12.92 -21.55 6.92
CA GLY A 75 -13.11 -22.97 7.18
C GLY A 75 -13.44 -23.23 8.64
N ALA A 76 -13.48 -24.51 9.02
CA ALA A 76 -13.59 -24.90 10.42
C ALA A 76 -12.35 -24.47 11.22
N ASP A 77 -12.50 -24.24 12.53
CA ASP A 77 -11.34 -23.90 13.36
C ASP A 77 -10.32 -25.04 13.38
N GLY A 78 -9.05 -24.70 13.13
CA GLY A 78 -7.96 -25.68 12.95
C GLY A 78 -8.00 -26.47 11.62
N GLY A 79 -9.00 -26.23 10.76
CA GLY A 79 -9.15 -26.91 9.47
C GLY A 79 -8.54 -26.16 8.29
N ARG A 80 -8.71 -26.74 7.10
CA ARG A 80 -8.35 -26.10 5.82
C ARG A 80 -9.39 -25.05 5.41
N ALA A 81 -8.96 -24.02 4.66
CA ALA A 81 -9.88 -23.06 4.04
C ALA A 81 -10.68 -23.76 2.93
N ARG A 82 -12.01 -23.67 2.99
CA ARG A 82 -12.93 -24.26 2.01
C ARG A 82 -13.80 -23.21 1.33
N PHE A 83 -14.10 -22.10 2.01
CA PHE A 83 -15.04 -21.09 1.51
C PHE A 83 -14.42 -19.70 1.39
N CYS A 84 -14.87 -18.92 0.40
CA CYS A 84 -14.51 -17.52 0.26
C CYS A 84 -15.36 -16.63 1.18
N CYS A 85 -15.07 -15.32 1.25
CA CYS A 85 -15.82 -14.41 2.12
C CYS A 85 -17.32 -14.31 1.79
N LYS A 86 -17.70 -14.58 0.53
CA LYS A 86 -19.09 -14.57 0.05
C LYS A 86 -19.86 -15.85 0.41
N HIS A 87 -19.15 -16.98 0.51
CA HIS A 87 -19.75 -18.30 0.74
C HIS A 87 -19.41 -18.87 2.12
N LYS A 88 -18.98 -18.02 3.06
CA LYS A 88 -18.70 -18.46 4.43
C LYS A 88 -20.02 -18.92 5.07
N LEU A 89 -20.01 -20.09 5.70
CA LEU A 89 -21.12 -20.53 6.56
C LEU A 89 -20.98 -19.92 7.95
N ASP A 90 -22.08 -19.90 8.69
CA ASP A 90 -22.06 -19.44 10.08
C ASP A 90 -21.14 -20.33 10.93
N GLY A 91 -20.44 -19.73 11.88
CA GLY A 91 -19.42 -20.41 12.68
C GLY A 91 -18.04 -20.60 12.02
N MET A 92 -17.89 -20.38 10.71
CA MET A 92 -16.58 -20.50 10.04
C MET A 92 -15.61 -19.38 10.42
N VAL A 93 -14.32 -19.71 10.48
CA VAL A 93 -13.24 -18.79 10.84
C VAL A 93 -12.26 -18.63 9.68
N ASP A 94 -11.61 -17.47 9.63
CA ASP A 94 -10.49 -17.25 8.72
C ASP A 94 -9.28 -18.08 9.20
N VAL A 95 -8.92 -19.10 8.41
CA VAL A 95 -7.83 -20.04 8.72
C VAL A 95 -6.52 -19.68 8.02
N LEU A 96 -6.57 -18.79 7.02
CA LEU A 96 -5.38 -18.35 6.29
C LEU A 96 -4.71 -17.16 6.97
N ASN A 97 -5.51 -16.22 7.46
CA ASN A 97 -4.98 -15.04 8.12
C ASN A 97 -4.57 -15.37 9.56
N LYS A 98 -3.49 -14.71 10.00
CA LYS A 98 -3.00 -14.84 11.36
C LYS A 98 -4.04 -14.31 12.34
N ARG A 99 -4.17 -15.02 13.46
CA ARG A 99 -5.05 -14.67 14.57
C ARG A 99 -4.23 -14.17 15.75
N CYS A 100 -4.88 -13.42 16.61
CA CYS A 100 -4.32 -13.02 17.89
C CYS A 100 -3.86 -14.26 18.68
N ALA A 101 -2.68 -14.18 19.30
CA ALA A 101 -2.07 -15.29 20.04
C ALA A 101 -2.88 -15.71 21.28
N LYS A 102 -3.74 -14.84 21.81
CA LYS A 102 -4.65 -15.19 22.91
C LYS A 102 -5.68 -16.24 22.45
N LYS A 103 -5.78 -17.34 23.20
CA LYS A 103 -6.74 -18.43 22.97
C LYS A 103 -8.16 -17.89 22.81
N GLY A 104 -8.89 -18.38 21.80
CA GLY A 104 -10.26 -17.97 21.49
C GLY A 104 -10.42 -16.63 20.77
N CYS A 105 -9.34 -15.84 20.59
CA CYS A 105 -9.45 -14.55 19.91
C CYS A 105 -9.38 -14.71 18.37
N ARG A 106 -10.47 -14.34 17.68
CA ARG A 106 -10.58 -14.38 16.21
C ARG A 106 -10.13 -13.09 15.52
N ARG A 107 -9.64 -12.10 16.28
CA ARG A 107 -9.21 -10.81 15.72
C ARG A 107 -7.83 -10.90 15.09
N GLN A 108 -7.61 -10.14 14.03
CA GLN A 108 -6.30 -10.02 13.42
C GLN A 108 -5.33 -9.29 14.36
N PRO A 109 -4.09 -9.76 14.48
CA PRO A 109 -3.10 -9.10 15.30
C PRO A 109 -2.60 -7.82 14.60
N SER A 110 -2.31 -6.81 15.42
CA SER A 110 -1.68 -5.54 15.01
C SER A 110 -0.51 -5.15 15.92
N TRP A 111 -0.44 -5.72 17.12
CA TRP A 111 0.55 -5.40 18.14
C TRP A 111 1.63 -6.47 18.20
N ALA A 112 2.89 -6.04 18.23
CA ALA A 112 4.05 -6.91 18.42
C ALA A 112 4.75 -6.56 19.73
N ARG A 113 5.49 -7.54 20.27
CA ARG A 113 6.32 -7.36 21.48
C ARG A 113 7.46 -6.38 21.24
N GLU A 114 7.99 -6.36 20.02
CA GLU A 114 9.10 -5.50 19.63
C GLU A 114 8.85 -4.83 18.27
N ARG A 115 9.48 -3.67 18.06
CA ARG A 115 9.36 -2.90 16.83
C ARG A 115 10.01 -3.65 15.66
N GLY A 116 9.25 -3.86 14.59
CA GLY A 116 9.68 -4.66 13.44
C GLY A 116 9.47 -6.16 13.63
N GLY A 117 9.03 -6.59 14.83
CA GLY A 117 8.57 -7.94 15.08
C GLY A 117 7.25 -8.25 14.36
N ARG A 118 6.89 -9.54 14.35
CA ARG A 118 5.60 -9.99 13.83
C ARG A 118 4.49 -9.58 14.79
N ALA A 119 3.37 -9.08 14.26
CA ALA A 119 2.17 -8.84 15.07
C ALA A 119 1.64 -10.15 15.66
N LEU A 120 1.49 -10.18 16.98
CA LEU A 120 1.00 -11.33 17.74
C LEU A 120 -0.36 -11.08 18.39
N PHE A 121 -0.65 -9.83 18.78
CA PHE A 121 -1.82 -9.52 19.59
C PHE A 121 -2.74 -8.49 18.91
N CYS A 122 -4.04 -8.56 19.18
CA CYS A 122 -5.01 -7.55 18.76
C CYS A 122 -5.06 -6.39 19.76
N LYS A 123 -5.80 -5.32 19.44
CA LYS A 123 -5.91 -4.12 20.28
C LYS A 123 -6.41 -4.39 21.71
N GLU A 124 -7.26 -5.39 21.90
CA GLU A 124 -7.80 -5.76 23.23
C GLU A 124 -6.85 -6.64 24.04
N HIS A 125 -5.90 -7.31 23.38
CA HIS A 125 -4.96 -8.24 24.01
C HIS A 125 -3.54 -7.72 23.96
N LYS A 126 -3.36 -6.40 23.77
CA LYS A 126 -2.05 -5.78 23.88
C LYS A 126 -1.65 -5.76 25.36
N GLU A 127 -0.40 -6.07 25.64
CA GLU A 127 0.21 -5.82 26.94
C GLU A 127 0.87 -4.43 26.93
N ASP A 128 1.14 -3.90 28.12
CA ASP A 128 1.86 -2.63 28.24
C ASP A 128 3.28 -2.77 27.65
N GLY A 129 3.75 -1.74 26.94
CA GLY A 129 4.99 -1.79 26.18
C GLY A 129 4.94 -2.43 24.78
N MET A 130 3.81 -3.01 24.34
CA MET A 130 3.69 -3.52 22.96
C MET A 130 3.58 -2.40 21.92
N VAL A 131 4.08 -2.67 20.70
CA VAL A 131 4.15 -1.69 19.61
C VAL A 131 3.15 -2.01 18.51
N ASP A 132 2.40 -1.01 18.03
CA ASP A 132 1.57 -1.14 16.84
C ASP A 132 2.45 -1.27 15.59
N THR A 133 2.36 -2.41 14.91
CA THR A 133 3.12 -2.69 13.68
C THR A 133 2.40 -2.23 12.42
N LYS A 134 1.08 -2.05 12.48
CA LYS A 134 0.26 -1.54 11.37
C LYS A 134 0.41 -0.03 11.25
N HIS A 135 0.32 0.68 12.38
CA HIS A 135 0.48 2.13 12.45
C HIS A 135 1.83 2.46 13.06
N LYS A 136 2.86 2.55 12.22
CA LYS A 136 4.22 2.87 12.66
C LYS A 136 4.23 4.24 13.35
N THR A 137 4.74 4.27 14.57
CA THR A 137 5.00 5.50 15.33
C THR A 137 6.44 5.97 15.17
N CYS A 138 6.68 7.21 15.58
CA CYS A 138 8.00 7.80 15.72
C CYS A 138 8.93 6.90 16.56
N LEU A 139 10.21 6.84 16.20
CA LEU A 139 11.21 6.00 16.88
C LEU A 139 11.60 6.53 18.27
N HIS A 140 11.31 7.80 18.56
CA HIS A 140 11.59 8.38 19.87
C HIS A 140 10.75 7.69 20.97
N PRO A 141 11.36 7.25 22.09
CA PRO A 141 10.65 6.59 23.19
C PRO A 141 9.45 7.41 23.67
N GLY A 142 8.32 6.74 23.91
CA GLY A 142 7.08 7.41 24.36
C GLY A 142 6.37 8.28 23.33
N CYS A 143 6.91 8.46 22.11
CA CYS A 143 6.27 9.30 21.10
C CYS A 143 5.20 8.54 20.30
N THR A 144 3.95 9.00 20.41
CA THR A 144 2.80 8.44 19.67
C THR A 144 2.55 9.11 18.31
N ARG A 145 3.36 10.12 17.94
CA ARG A 145 3.20 10.84 16.67
C ARG A 145 3.60 9.97 15.47
N PHE A 146 2.88 10.15 14.38
CA PHE A 146 3.22 9.53 13.10
C PHE A 146 4.59 10.05 12.59
N PRO A 147 5.45 9.16 12.09
CA PRO A 147 6.74 9.55 11.54
C PRO A 147 6.54 10.18 10.15
N SER A 148 7.18 11.33 9.92
CA SER A 148 7.18 12.04 8.63
C SER A 148 8.58 12.23 8.05
N LYS A 149 9.61 12.08 8.88
CA LYS A 149 11.01 12.36 8.58
C LYS A 149 11.82 11.07 8.51
N SER A 150 12.69 10.95 7.51
CA SER A 150 13.72 9.92 7.46
C SER A 150 15.07 10.52 7.84
N GLY A 151 15.73 9.91 8.81
CA GLY A 151 17.13 10.19 9.13
C GLY A 151 18.00 9.11 8.49
N ALA A 152 19.15 9.49 7.94
CA ALA A 152 20.20 8.54 7.63
C ALA A 152 20.63 7.91 8.96
N VAL A 153 20.28 6.65 9.19
CA VAL A 153 20.92 5.89 10.25
C VAL A 153 22.30 5.57 9.70
N ALA A 154 23.32 6.30 10.14
CA ALA A 154 24.67 5.79 10.12
C ALA A 154 24.58 4.44 10.83
N THR A 155 24.61 3.35 10.07
CA THR A 155 24.68 2.02 10.63
C THR A 155 26.09 1.93 11.15
N THR A 156 26.33 2.37 12.38
CA THR A 156 27.55 2.09 13.12
C THR A 156 27.54 0.59 13.38
N LYS A 157 28.02 -0.16 12.39
CA LYS A 157 28.53 -1.49 12.64
C LYS A 157 29.78 -1.25 13.49
N SER A 158 29.65 -1.55 14.77
CA SER A 158 30.67 -1.95 15.74
C SER A 158 32.07 -1.32 15.61
N GLN A 159 32.42 -0.53 16.63
CA GLN A 159 33.75 -0.19 17.15
C GLN A 159 34.76 0.49 16.19
N PRO A 160 35.18 1.75 16.48
CA PRO A 160 36.50 2.21 16.08
C PRO A 160 37.51 1.78 17.14
N SER A 161 38.44 0.90 16.76
CA SER A 161 39.76 0.87 17.38
C SER A 161 40.54 2.06 16.84
N GLU A 162 41.07 2.85 17.76
CA GLU A 162 41.93 4.00 17.49
C GLU A 162 43.26 3.49 16.92
N ASP A 163 43.59 3.85 15.67
CA ASP A 163 44.97 4.14 15.28
C ASP A 163 45.05 4.70 13.84
N ASN A 164 45.73 5.83 13.75
CA ASN A 164 46.53 6.38 12.66
C ASN A 164 45.95 7.05 11.39
N THR A 165 46.61 8.18 11.16
CA THR A 165 46.60 9.19 10.10
C THR A 165 47.02 8.65 8.72
N GLU A 166 46.43 9.16 7.64
CA GLU A 166 47.14 9.94 6.61
C GLU A 166 46.18 10.47 5.53
N THR A 167 46.46 11.69 5.10
CA THR A 167 45.85 12.47 4.03
C THR A 167 46.04 11.82 2.66
N THR A 168 44.97 11.64 1.88
CA THR A 168 45.05 11.84 0.42
C THR A 168 43.71 12.24 -0.18
N ALA A 169 43.74 13.32 -0.96
CA ALA A 169 42.66 13.85 -1.75
C ALA A 169 42.30 12.98 -2.96
N GLY A 170 41.06 13.11 -3.44
CA GLY A 170 40.67 12.76 -4.80
C GLY A 170 39.54 11.75 -4.91
N GLY A 171 38.38 12.20 -5.40
CA GLY A 171 37.33 11.32 -5.87
C GLY A 171 35.93 11.76 -5.46
N ALA A 172 35.45 12.86 -6.03
CA ALA A 172 34.03 13.19 -6.07
C ALA A 172 33.31 12.18 -6.98
N ALA A 173 33.09 10.97 -6.49
CA ALA A 173 32.10 10.06 -7.05
C ALA A 173 30.73 10.59 -6.61
N ALA A 174 30.01 11.22 -7.53
CA ALA A 174 28.62 11.60 -7.35
C ALA A 174 27.80 10.34 -7.01
N THR A 175 27.68 10.04 -5.72
CA THR A 175 26.85 8.94 -5.24
C THR A 175 25.42 9.26 -5.62
N ALA A 176 24.86 8.43 -6.50
CA ALA A 176 23.46 8.46 -6.88
C ALA A 176 22.59 8.78 -5.66
N ALA A 177 21.84 9.88 -5.72
CA ALA A 177 21.08 10.41 -4.60
C ALA A 177 20.23 9.30 -3.96
N ALA A 178 20.69 8.77 -2.84
CA ALA A 178 20.05 7.66 -2.16
C ALA A 178 18.61 8.07 -1.85
N HIS A 179 17.64 7.32 -2.38
CA HIS A 179 16.25 7.58 -2.08
C HIS A 179 16.08 7.56 -0.55
N PRO A 180 15.45 8.60 0.03
CA PRO A 180 15.35 8.69 1.47
C PRO A 180 14.57 7.48 1.98
N GLY A 181 15.12 6.78 2.97
CA GLY A 181 14.50 5.61 3.58
C GLY A 181 13.13 5.90 4.19
N PRO A 182 12.43 4.88 4.72
CA PRO A 182 11.09 5.06 5.30
C PRO A 182 11.10 6.10 6.44
N ALA A 183 9.98 6.78 6.65
CA ALA A 183 9.86 7.72 7.77
C ALA A 183 10.06 6.97 9.10
N ARG A 184 10.99 7.46 9.93
CA ARG A 184 11.29 6.88 11.24
C ARG A 184 10.97 7.85 12.38
N TYR A 185 11.00 9.16 12.12
CA TYR A 185 10.86 10.19 13.14
C TYR A 185 9.72 11.15 12.81
N CYS A 186 9.05 11.67 13.83
CA CYS A 186 8.14 12.81 13.66
C CYS A 186 8.95 14.10 13.45
N ALA A 187 8.28 15.20 13.09
CA ALA A 187 8.98 16.48 12.86
C ALA A 187 9.76 16.99 14.09
N ALA A 188 9.27 16.72 15.31
CA ALA A 188 9.91 17.16 16.56
C ALA A 188 11.12 16.32 16.97
N HIS A 189 11.19 15.05 16.54
CA HIS A 189 12.25 14.11 16.91
C HIS A 189 13.14 13.74 15.72
N ALA A 190 13.11 14.57 14.68
CA ALA A 190 13.88 14.33 13.47
C ALA A 190 15.35 14.70 13.72
N PRO A 191 16.32 13.82 13.39
CA PRO A 191 17.73 14.17 13.51
C PRO A 191 18.09 15.32 12.56
N ALA A 192 19.16 16.05 12.86
CA ALA A 192 19.66 17.11 11.99
C ALA A 192 19.90 16.57 10.57
N GLY A 193 19.44 17.30 9.55
CA GLY A 193 19.48 16.85 8.16
C GLY A 193 18.39 15.85 7.73
N ALA A 194 17.46 15.48 8.61
CA ALA A 194 16.37 14.56 8.26
C ALA A 194 15.39 15.17 7.23
N THR A 195 15.10 14.41 6.17
CA THR A 195 14.23 14.88 5.09
C THR A 195 12.79 14.41 5.29
N ASN A 196 11.81 15.22 4.88
CA ASN A 196 10.40 14.79 4.91
C ASN A 196 10.13 13.85 3.74
N VAL A 197 9.72 12.62 4.03
CA VAL A 197 9.42 11.59 3.02
C VAL A 197 7.93 11.38 2.79
N THR A 198 7.09 11.93 3.68
CA THR A 198 5.64 11.91 3.53
C THR A 198 5.13 13.05 2.66
N ALA A 199 5.86 14.17 2.60
CA ALA A 199 5.55 15.27 1.71
C ALA A 199 5.86 14.87 0.26
N SER A 200 4.88 15.01 -0.63
CA SER A 200 5.09 14.89 -2.07
C SER A 200 6.20 15.85 -2.50
N ARG A 201 7.16 15.34 -3.26
CA ARG A 201 8.27 16.10 -3.85
C ARG A 201 8.03 16.28 -5.34
N CYS A 202 8.66 17.30 -5.92
CA CYS A 202 8.68 17.48 -7.35
C CYS A 202 9.28 16.23 -8.04
N ARG A 203 8.56 15.66 -9.00
CA ARG A 203 8.94 14.46 -9.78
C ARG A 203 9.95 14.80 -10.89
N HIS A 204 10.76 15.83 -10.70
CA HIS A 204 11.84 16.16 -11.63
C HIS A 204 12.95 15.10 -11.51
N PRO A 205 13.48 14.56 -12.62
CA PRO A 205 14.49 13.51 -12.60
C PRO A 205 15.76 13.88 -11.80
N GLY A 206 16.08 15.18 -11.69
CA GLY A 206 17.19 15.67 -10.88
C GLY A 206 16.97 15.71 -9.36
N GLY A 207 15.92 15.06 -8.83
CA GLY A 207 15.75 14.92 -7.36
C GLY A 207 15.35 16.19 -6.61
N CYS A 208 14.53 17.06 -7.22
CA CYS A 208 14.08 18.30 -6.60
C CYS A 208 13.27 18.07 -5.31
N SER A 209 13.69 18.68 -4.20
CA SER A 209 13.05 18.57 -2.87
C SER A 209 11.85 19.50 -2.68
N VAL A 210 11.62 20.41 -3.63
CA VAL A 210 10.54 21.42 -3.56
C VAL A 210 9.19 20.74 -3.68
N GLN A 211 8.23 21.25 -2.91
CA GLN A 211 6.87 20.77 -2.93
C GLN A 211 6.20 21.08 -4.30
N PRO A 212 5.48 20.13 -4.91
CA PRO A 212 4.87 20.34 -6.20
C PRO A 212 3.54 21.11 -6.07
N TYR A 213 3.32 22.03 -7.00
CA TYR A 213 2.09 22.82 -7.15
C TYR A 213 1.42 22.59 -8.52
N PHE A 214 2.20 22.20 -9.53
CA PHE A 214 1.75 22.10 -10.92
C PHE A 214 1.42 20.66 -11.32
N GLY A 215 0.32 20.50 -12.07
CA GLY A 215 -0.19 19.22 -12.57
C GLY A 215 -0.91 19.37 -13.92
N ARG A 216 -1.34 18.26 -14.50
CA ARG A 216 -2.07 18.24 -15.78
C ARG A 216 -3.54 18.64 -15.56
N GLU A 217 -4.11 19.34 -16.52
CA GLU A 217 -5.55 19.65 -16.58
C GLU A 217 -6.38 18.37 -16.75
N GLY A 218 -7.56 18.33 -16.11
CA GLY A 218 -8.42 17.14 -16.03
C GLY A 218 -8.35 16.45 -14.66
N GLY A 219 -9.25 16.89 -13.77
CA GLY A 219 -9.78 16.14 -12.62
C GLY A 219 -8.88 15.16 -11.88
N GLY A 220 -8.27 15.61 -10.79
CA GLY A 220 -7.88 14.70 -9.70
C GLY A 220 -6.41 14.28 -9.64
N GLN A 221 -5.56 14.72 -10.56
CA GLN A 221 -4.14 14.39 -10.46
C GLN A 221 -3.46 15.24 -9.38
N GLN A 222 -2.75 14.57 -8.45
CA GLN A 222 -1.87 15.23 -7.48
C GLN A 222 -0.82 16.07 -8.22
N PRO A 223 -0.44 17.26 -7.69
CA PRO A 223 0.60 18.07 -8.31
C PRO A 223 1.91 17.29 -8.33
N LYS A 224 2.57 17.28 -9.49
CA LYS A 224 3.79 16.47 -9.71
C LYS A 224 5.03 17.34 -9.82
N PHE A 225 4.91 18.62 -10.17
CA PHE A 225 6.06 19.48 -10.44
C PHE A 225 5.99 20.79 -9.64
N CYS A 226 7.14 21.35 -9.28
CA CYS A 226 7.23 22.69 -8.69
C CYS A 226 7.19 23.77 -9.80
N ALA A 227 7.16 25.04 -9.40
CA ALA A 227 7.08 26.17 -10.34
C ALA A 227 8.25 26.20 -11.35
N LEU A 228 9.46 25.85 -10.92
CA LEU A 228 10.65 25.82 -11.76
C LEU A 228 10.69 24.63 -12.73
N HIS A 229 10.01 23.53 -12.41
CA HIS A 229 10.01 22.31 -13.22
C HIS A 229 8.65 22.06 -13.89
N ARG A 230 7.81 23.09 -14.01
CA ARG A 230 6.53 22.99 -14.71
C ARG A 230 6.79 22.73 -16.19
N LYS A 231 6.05 21.79 -16.78
CA LYS A 231 6.06 21.57 -18.23
C LYS A 231 5.02 22.48 -18.89
N PRO A 232 5.17 22.79 -20.19
CA PRO A 232 4.11 23.44 -20.96
C PRO A 232 2.79 22.69 -20.81
N GLY A 233 1.69 23.41 -20.62
CA GLY A 233 0.35 22.84 -20.39
C GLY A 233 0.07 22.32 -18.97
N MET A 234 0.90 22.64 -17.97
CA MET A 234 0.60 22.39 -16.55
C MET A 234 0.03 23.61 -15.85
N THR A 235 -0.99 23.40 -15.02
CA THR A 235 -1.65 24.44 -14.21
C THR A 235 -1.40 24.27 -12.72
N ASP A 236 -1.54 25.35 -11.94
CA ASP A 236 -1.44 25.32 -10.48
C ASP A 236 -2.69 24.64 -9.90
N VAL A 237 -2.48 23.44 -9.36
CA VAL A 237 -3.55 22.59 -8.81
C VAL A 237 -3.84 22.92 -7.36
N ARG A 238 -2.89 23.54 -6.63
CA ARG A 238 -3.02 23.87 -5.21
C ARG A 238 -3.70 25.19 -4.98
N ASN A 239 -3.35 26.18 -5.80
CA ASN A 239 -3.89 27.52 -5.76
C ASN A 239 -4.61 27.82 -7.08
N PRO A 240 -5.72 27.12 -7.38
CA PRO A 240 -6.44 27.36 -8.61
C PRO A 240 -6.98 28.80 -8.63
N ARG A 241 -6.91 29.43 -9.79
CA ARG A 241 -7.47 30.75 -10.07
C ARG A 241 -8.68 30.61 -10.97
N CYS A 242 -9.56 31.61 -10.92
CA CYS A 242 -10.67 31.73 -11.84
C CYS A 242 -10.15 31.74 -13.28
N THR A 243 -10.81 31.01 -14.18
CA THR A 243 -10.45 30.92 -15.60
C THR A 243 -10.61 32.25 -16.36
N ALA A 244 -11.41 33.19 -15.84
CA ALA A 244 -11.58 34.50 -16.46
C ALA A 244 -10.25 35.25 -16.54
N VAL A 245 -9.95 35.78 -17.73
CA VAL A 245 -8.70 36.51 -18.01
C VAL A 245 -8.52 37.66 -17.01
N GLY A 246 -7.35 37.75 -16.39
CA GLY A 246 -7.04 38.78 -15.40
C GLY A 246 -7.63 38.55 -14.00
N CYS A 247 -8.40 37.48 -13.78
CA CYS A 247 -8.99 37.19 -12.47
C CYS A 247 -8.06 36.36 -11.59
N THR A 248 -7.75 36.85 -10.38
CA THR A 248 -6.95 36.13 -9.38
C THR A 248 -7.80 35.47 -8.29
N ALA A 249 -9.13 35.60 -8.37
CA ALA A 249 -10.04 35.08 -7.37
C ALA A 249 -10.04 33.54 -7.35
N GLN A 250 -10.22 32.96 -6.16
CA GLN A 250 -10.35 31.51 -6.00
C GLN A 250 -11.67 31.03 -6.64
N PRO A 251 -11.63 29.99 -7.49
CA PRO A 251 -12.84 29.48 -8.10
C PRO A 251 -13.71 28.75 -7.06
N ARG A 252 -15.02 28.95 -7.18
CA ARG A 252 -16.06 28.39 -6.33
C ARG A 252 -17.17 27.71 -7.13
N CYS A 253 -17.35 28.10 -8.38
CA CYS A 253 -18.40 27.64 -9.27
C CYS A 253 -17.79 26.81 -10.41
N GLY A 254 -18.54 25.82 -10.87
CA GLY A 254 -18.17 24.97 -12.00
C GLY A 254 -19.43 24.31 -12.58
N ARG A 255 -19.30 23.54 -13.66
CA ARG A 255 -20.45 22.85 -14.25
C ARG A 255 -20.78 21.59 -13.45
N GLU A 256 -22.01 21.11 -13.56
CA GLU A 256 -22.39 19.84 -12.93
C GLU A 256 -21.55 18.69 -13.50
N GLY A 257 -21.00 17.85 -12.62
CA GLY A 257 -20.07 16.78 -12.98
C GLY A 257 -18.60 17.19 -13.03
N ASP A 258 -18.26 18.48 -12.99
CA ASP A 258 -16.87 18.90 -12.92
C ASP A 258 -16.23 18.45 -11.60
N PRO A 259 -14.99 17.92 -11.65
CA PRO A 259 -14.30 17.45 -10.45
C PRO A 259 -13.79 18.59 -9.56
N ARG A 260 -13.72 19.83 -10.10
CA ARG A 260 -13.28 21.05 -9.39
C ARG A 260 -13.93 22.30 -9.98
N PRO A 261 -14.11 23.37 -9.18
CA PRO A 261 -14.63 24.64 -9.69
C PRO A 261 -13.57 25.35 -10.54
N SER A 262 -14.02 26.06 -11.57
CA SER A 262 -13.20 26.81 -12.54
C SER A 262 -13.45 28.32 -12.48
N PHE A 263 -14.61 28.77 -11.99
CA PHE A 263 -14.99 30.18 -11.96
C PHE A 263 -15.24 30.69 -10.54
N CYS A 264 -14.94 31.96 -10.27
CA CYS A 264 -15.34 32.62 -9.02
C CYS A 264 -16.82 33.03 -9.07
N LEU A 265 -17.39 33.44 -7.93
CA LEU A 265 -18.80 33.88 -7.86
C LEU A 265 -19.13 35.03 -8.82
N ARG A 266 -18.18 35.93 -9.08
CA ARG A 266 -18.37 37.07 -10.00
C ARG A 266 -18.35 36.67 -11.48
N HIS A 267 -17.79 35.51 -11.81
CA HIS A 267 -17.72 35.00 -13.19
C HIS A 267 -18.46 33.68 -13.31
N ALA A 268 -19.45 33.46 -12.44
CA ALA A 268 -20.28 32.29 -12.49
C ALA A 268 -21.37 32.51 -13.54
N GLU A 269 -21.43 31.63 -14.54
CA GLU A 269 -22.53 31.61 -15.49
C GLU A 269 -23.80 31.03 -14.83
N PRO A 270 -25.00 31.35 -15.34
CA PRO A 270 -26.27 30.90 -14.74
C PRO A 270 -26.37 29.39 -14.53
N ASP A 271 -25.76 28.59 -15.40
CA ASP A 271 -25.75 27.12 -15.33
C ASP A 271 -24.67 26.54 -14.41
N MET A 272 -23.89 27.36 -13.71
CA MET A 272 -22.81 26.89 -12.84
C MET A 272 -23.28 26.64 -11.42
N VAL A 273 -22.89 25.49 -10.87
CA VAL A 273 -23.15 25.11 -9.48
C VAL A 273 -22.02 25.58 -8.56
N ASN A 274 -22.37 26.04 -7.36
CA ASN A 274 -21.40 26.41 -6.34
C ASN A 274 -20.94 25.18 -5.54
N PHE A 275 -19.65 24.85 -5.61
CA PHE A 275 -19.03 23.67 -5.00
C PHE A 275 -18.94 23.74 -3.47
N ARG A 276 -19.11 24.93 -2.88
CA ARG A 276 -19.14 25.13 -1.42
C ARG A 276 -20.56 25.09 -0.85
N SER A 277 -21.59 24.96 -1.68
CA SER A 277 -22.97 24.76 -1.22
C SER A 277 -23.12 23.42 -0.50
N ALA A 278 -24.05 23.36 0.47
CA ALA A 278 -24.23 22.21 1.35
C ALA A 278 -24.47 20.88 0.58
N GLY A 279 -25.07 20.93 -0.61
CA GLY A 279 -25.42 19.75 -1.41
C GLY A 279 -24.31 19.16 -2.30
N TYR A 280 -23.20 19.87 -2.53
CA TYR A 280 -22.10 19.36 -3.39
C TYR A 280 -21.09 18.52 -2.58
N ARG A 281 -20.80 18.90 -1.33
CA ARG A 281 -19.81 18.24 -0.46
C ARG A 281 -20.16 16.78 -0.12
N ASP A 282 -21.45 16.43 -0.08
CA ASP A 282 -21.91 15.08 0.29
C ASP A 282 -21.91 14.06 -0.86
N ARG A 283 -21.86 14.50 -2.14
CA ARG A 283 -21.90 13.56 -3.29
C ARG A 283 -20.60 12.77 -3.50
N GLY A 284 -19.49 13.21 -2.89
CA GLY A 284 -18.23 12.46 -2.87
C GLY A 284 -18.16 11.34 -1.81
N LYS A 285 -19.21 11.17 -0.98
CA LYS A 285 -19.28 10.15 0.10
C LYS A 285 -20.58 9.35 0.12
N ALA A 286 -21.36 9.34 -0.96
CA ALA A 286 -22.62 8.59 -0.99
C ALA A 286 -22.38 7.08 -1.17
N THR A 287 -22.17 6.41 -0.03
CA THR A 287 -22.62 5.03 0.18
C THR A 287 -24.07 4.89 -0.27
N THR A 288 -24.38 3.83 -1.02
CA THR A 288 -25.70 3.26 -1.37
C THR A 288 -26.92 3.89 -0.67
N PRO A 289 -27.94 4.36 -1.42
CA PRO A 289 -29.15 4.91 -0.82
C PRO A 289 -29.93 3.81 -0.07
N LYS A 290 -30.05 3.96 1.25
CA LYS A 290 -31.03 3.21 2.04
C LYS A 290 -32.43 3.66 1.60
N ARG A 291 -33.19 2.76 0.99
CA ARG A 291 -34.65 2.88 0.76
C ARG A 291 -35.33 3.37 2.05
N ARG A 292 -35.84 4.61 2.05
CA ARG A 292 -36.89 5.00 3.00
C ARG A 292 -38.23 4.64 2.35
N LYS A 293 -38.95 3.69 2.95
CA LYS A 293 -40.36 3.43 2.65
C LYS A 293 -41.15 4.68 3.05
N LEU A 294 -41.77 5.35 2.09
CA LEU A 294 -42.85 6.30 2.38
C LEU A 294 -44.14 5.48 2.53
N ALA A 295 -44.69 5.50 3.74
CA ALA A 295 -46.04 5.04 4.01
C ALA A 295 -47.00 6.13 3.52
N ILE A 296 -47.91 5.77 2.62
CA ILE A 296 -49.02 6.63 2.20
C ILE A 296 -50.22 6.13 2.99
N SER A 297 -50.63 6.88 4.01
CA SER A 297 -51.92 6.72 4.68
C SER A 297 -52.93 7.58 3.93
N SER A 298 -53.82 6.93 3.18
CA SER A 298 -54.97 7.52 2.53
C SER A 298 -56.12 7.69 3.54
N SER A 299 -56.49 8.93 3.81
CA SER A 299 -57.73 9.30 4.50
C SER A 299 -58.66 9.94 3.47
N ALA A 300 -59.74 9.25 3.12
CA ALA A 300 -60.80 9.77 2.27
C ALA A 300 -61.90 10.38 3.15
N PRO A 301 -62.44 11.57 2.84
CA PRO A 301 -63.68 12.05 3.42
C PRO A 301 -64.88 11.61 2.57
N SER A 302 -65.87 11.07 3.28
CA SER A 302 -67.21 10.70 2.83
C SER A 302 -68.02 11.92 2.40
N ARG A 303 -68.86 11.73 1.39
CA ARG A 303 -70.01 12.57 1.04
C ARG A 303 -71.22 11.68 0.88
#